data_AF-A0A7C3CAH0-F1
#
_entry.id   AF-A0A7C3CAH0-F1
#
_cell.length_a   1.000
_cell.length_b   1.000
_cell.length_c   1.000
_cell.angle_alpha   90.00
_cell.angle_beta   90.00
_cell.angle_gamma   90.00
#
_symmetry.space_group_name_H-M   'P 1'
#
loop_
_entity.id
_entity.type
_entity.pdbx_description
1 polymer ?
#
loop_
_entity_poly.entity_id
_entity_poly.type
_entity_poly.pdbx_seq_one_letter_code
_entity_poly.pdbx_strand_id
1 'polypeptide(L)'
;ELATVIVAAYRGHSEVAIGNVLGSNVFNIFAVMGAAALAGPVTIPAKFMVFDIWVMLAATVALTVFVLRRAPIGRKTGIVFILAYGLYIAAIAREIVGTATPM
;
A
#
# COMPACT_ATOMS: atom_id res chain seq x y z
N GLU A 1 -0.45 3.47 12.66
CA GLU A 1 0.83 3.34 11.93
C GLU A 1 1.33 4.66 11.38
N LEU A 2 0.50 5.42 10.66
CA LEU A 2 0.93 6.70 10.07
C LEU A 2 1.58 7.67 11.07
N ALA A 3 0.98 7.89 12.25
CA ALA A 3 1.55 8.77 13.27
C ALA A 3 2.91 8.29 13.79
N THR A 4 3.06 6.99 14.05
CA THR A 4 4.32 6.38 14.50
C THR A 4 5.41 6.49 13.43
N VAL A 5 5.07 6.24 12.17
CA VAL A 5 5.97 6.36 11.01
C VAL A 5 6.41 7.81 10.80
N ILE A 6 5.49 8.77 10.89
CA ILE A 6 5.80 10.20 10.76
C ILE A 6 6.75 10.65 11.88
N VAL A 7 6.50 10.25 13.13
CA VAL A 7 7.38 10.60 14.25
C VAL A 7 8.77 9.99 14.09
N ALA A 8 8.88 8.73 13.65
CA ALA A 8 10.16 8.09 13.37
C ALA A 8 10.92 8.79 12.24
N ALA A 9 10.24 9.11 11.13
CA ALA A 9 10.83 9.83 10.00
C ALA A 9 11.26 11.26 10.38
N TYR A 10 10.46 11.97 11.18
CA TYR A 10 10.76 13.31 11.67
C TYR A 10 12.00 13.33 12.58
N ARG A 11 12.23 12.26 13.35
CA ARG A 11 13.43 12.08 14.20
C ARG A 11 14.65 11.58 13.44
N GLY A 12 14.60 11.47 12.11
CA GLY A 12 15.71 10.98 11.28
C GLY A 12 15.88 9.45 11.29
N HIS A 13 14.96 8.71 11.90
CA HIS A 13 14.95 7.25 11.89
C HIS A 13 14.18 6.71 10.67
N SER A 14 14.60 7.11 9.48
CA SER A 14 13.93 6.73 8.21
C SER A 14 13.90 5.22 7.98
N GLU A 15 14.91 4.50 8.47
CA GLU A 15 14.99 3.04 8.41
C GLU A 15 13.88 2.37 9.25
N VAL A 16 13.58 2.93 10.43
CA VAL A 16 12.50 2.44 11.31
C VAL A 16 11.14 2.72 10.67
N ALA A 17 10.98 3.88 10.04
CA ALA A 17 9.76 4.23 9.30
C ALA A 17 9.50 3.24 8.15
N ILE A 18 10.53 2.90 7.36
CA ILE A 18 10.45 1.91 6.28
C ILE A 18 10.16 0.51 6.83
N GLY A 19 10.86 0.12 7.89
CA GLY A 19 10.67 -1.18 8.56
C GLY A 19 9.26 -1.36 9.07
N ASN A 20 8.65 -0.30 9.60
CA ASN A 20 7.23 -0.32 9.98
C ASN A 20 6.34 -0.52 8.75
N VAL A 21 6.50 0.27 7.68
CA VAL A 21 5.65 0.15 6.48
C VAL A 21 5.72 -1.25 5.86
N LEU A 22 6.92 -1.79 5.69
CA LEU A 22 7.11 -3.15 5.14
C LEU A 22 6.59 -4.22 6.10
N GLY A 23 6.92 -4.10 7.40
CA GLY A 23 6.50 -5.03 8.43
C GLY A 23 4.98 -5.12 8.57
N SER A 24 4.29 -3.98 8.53
CA SER A 24 2.83 -3.90 8.59
C SER A 24 2.15 -4.58 7.40
N ASN A 25 2.68 -4.40 6.17
CA ASN A 25 2.14 -5.07 4.99
C ASN A 25 2.33 -6.60 5.06
N VAL A 26 3.52 -7.05 5.48
CA VAL A 26 3.80 -8.48 5.67
C VAL A 26 2.90 -9.06 6.76
N PHE A 27 2.76 -8.37 7.90
CA PHE A 27 1.90 -8.80 9.00
C PHE A 27 0.43 -8.88 8.57
N ASN A 28 -0.09 -7.88 7.83
CA ASN A 28 -1.47 -7.91 7.35
C ASN A 28 -1.73 -9.08 6.38
N ILE A 29 -0.78 -9.42 5.51
CA ILE A 29 -0.95 -10.55 4.58
C ILE A 29 -0.88 -11.89 5.32
N PHE A 30 0.16 -12.11 6.12
CA PHE A 30 0.38 -13.43 6.73
C PHE A 30 -0.46 -13.65 7.99
N ALA A 31 -0.51 -12.68 8.90
CA ALA A 31 -1.21 -12.83 10.16
C ALA A 31 -2.71 -12.55 10.00
N VAL A 32 -3.09 -11.37 9.49
CA VAL A 32 -4.50 -10.97 9.43
C VAL A 32 -5.26 -11.73 8.35
N MET A 33 -4.83 -11.68 7.09
CA MET A 33 -5.47 -12.44 6.02
C MET A 33 -5.32 -13.95 6.20
N GLY A 34 -4.16 -14.43 6.66
CA GLY A 34 -3.97 -15.84 6.98
C GLY A 34 -4.92 -16.33 8.06
N ALA A 35 -5.07 -15.59 9.17
CA ALA A 35 -6.05 -15.93 10.20
C ALA A 35 -7.50 -15.84 9.68
N ALA A 36 -7.84 -14.83 8.88
CA ALA A 36 -9.16 -14.69 8.28
C ALA A 36 -9.50 -15.87 7.35
N ALA A 37 -8.54 -16.36 6.58
CA ALA A 37 -8.70 -17.53 5.71
C ALA A 37 -8.90 -18.84 6.49
N LEU A 38 -8.34 -18.95 7.70
CA LEU A 38 -8.60 -20.09 8.58
C LEU A 38 -10.00 -20.05 9.20
N ALA A 39 -10.57 -18.85 9.39
CA ALA A 39 -11.91 -18.68 9.96
C ALA A 39 -13.05 -18.97 8.96
N GLY A 40 -12.77 -18.98 7.66
CA GLY A 40 -13.77 -19.31 6.63
C GLY A 40 -13.35 -18.85 5.22
N PRO A 41 -14.16 -19.17 4.20
CA PRO A 41 -13.86 -18.77 2.81
C PRO A 41 -13.91 -17.24 2.65
N VAL A 42 -12.76 -16.66 2.30
CA VAL A 42 -12.62 -15.24 1.99
C VAL A 42 -13.00 -15.03 0.52
N THR A 43 -14.12 -14.35 0.27
CA THR A 43 -14.54 -14.04 -1.10
C THR A 43 -13.81 -12.80 -1.60
N ILE A 44 -12.92 -12.98 -2.58
CA ILE A 44 -12.16 -11.88 -3.19
C ILE A 44 -12.88 -11.44 -4.47
N PRO A 45 -13.24 -10.15 -4.63
CA PRO A 45 -13.82 -9.65 -5.87
C PRO A 45 -12.87 -9.89 -7.05
N ALA A 46 -13.37 -10.37 -8.19
CA ALA A 46 -12.54 -10.64 -9.36
C ALA A 46 -11.73 -9.41 -9.83
N LYS A 47 -12.30 -8.21 -9.68
CA LYS A 47 -11.64 -6.94 -10.02
C LYS A 47 -10.40 -6.66 -9.16
N PHE A 48 -10.41 -7.05 -7.89
CA PHE A 48 -9.26 -6.93 -7.00
C PHE A 48 -8.04 -7.70 -7.55
N MET A 49 -8.28 -8.89 -8.14
CA MET A 49 -7.22 -9.70 -8.74
C MET A 49 -6.67 -9.12 -10.05
N VAL A 50 -7.40 -8.24 -10.72
CA VAL A 50 -7.00 -7.69 -12.03
C VAL A 50 -6.29 -6.35 -11.90
N PHE A 51 -6.67 -5.53 -10.92
CA PHE A 51 -6.13 -4.18 -10.78
C PHE A 51 -5.42 -3.96 -9.43
N ASP A 52 -6.14 -4.07 -8.32
CA ASP A 52 -5.66 -3.71 -6.99
C ASP A 52 -4.39 -4.47 -6.59
N ILE A 53 -4.38 -5.80 -6.80
CA ILE A 53 -3.24 -6.64 -6.43
C ILE A 53 -1.96 -6.26 -7.20
N TRP A 54 -2.09 -5.87 -8.46
CA TRP A 54 -0.96 -5.48 -9.31
C TRP A 54 -0.42 -4.11 -8.95
N VAL A 55 -1.30 -3.16 -8.62
CA VAL A 55 -0.90 -1.83 -8.12
C VAL A 55 -0.17 -1.98 -6.78
N MET A 56 -0.71 -2.79 -5.86
CA MET A 56 -0.07 -3.08 -4.57
C MET A 56 1.30 -3.75 -4.74
N LEU A 57 1.40 -4.72 -5.65
CA LEU A 57 2.67 -5.40 -5.95
C LEU A 57 3.68 -4.42 -6.53
N ALA A 58 3.29 -3.59 -7.51
CA ALA A 58 4.16 -2.59 -8.11
C ALA A 58 4.68 -1.58 -7.08
N ALA A 59 3.82 -1.08 -6.20
CA ALA A 59 4.22 -0.18 -5.12
C ALA A 59 5.21 -0.84 -4.14
N THR A 60 4.97 -2.10 -3.77
CA THR A 60 5.83 -2.87 -2.86
C THR A 60 7.19 -3.16 -3.48
N VAL A 61 7.22 -3.55 -4.77
CA VAL A 61 8.47 -3.78 -5.51
C VAL A 61 9.25 -2.49 -5.66
N ALA A 62 8.59 -1.39 -6.04
CA ALA A 62 9.24 -0.09 -6.15
C ALA A 62 9.90 0.31 -4.82
N LEU A 63 9.18 0.22 -3.70
CA LEU A 63 9.72 0.54 -2.37
C LEU A 63 10.90 -0.38 -2.01
N THR A 64 10.77 -1.68 -2.26
CA THR A 64 11.83 -2.67 -2.01
C THR A 64 13.09 -2.37 -2.83
N VAL A 65 12.96 -1.96 -4.09
CA VAL A 65 14.12 -1.58 -4.94
C VAL A 65 14.86 -0.38 -4.35
N PHE A 66 14.14 0.63 -3.84
CA PHE A 66 14.77 1.77 -3.17
C PHE A 66 15.55 1.33 -1.92
N VAL A 67 14.97 0.42 -1.12
CA VAL A 67 15.61 -0.13 0.08
C VAL A 67 16.86 -0.95 -0.25
N LEU A 68 16.76 -1.88 -1.21
CA LEU A 68 17.88 -2.74 -1.61
C LEU A 68 19.04 -1.94 -2.20
N ARG A 69 18.75 -0.87 -2.95
CA ARG A 69 19.77 0.03 -3.49
C ARG A 69 20.34 1.01 -2.47
N ARG A 70 19.86 0.98 -1.21
CA ARG A 70 20.13 2.00 -0.18
C ARG A 70 19.91 3.42 -0.69
N ALA A 71 18.98 3.58 -1.63
CA ALA A 71 18.67 4.86 -2.22
C ALA A 71 17.82 5.67 -1.24
N PRO A 72 18.16 6.94 -0.97
CA PRO A 72 17.44 7.74 0.00
C PRO A 72 16.00 7.99 -0.48
N ILE A 73 15.03 7.60 0.34
CA ILE A 73 13.62 7.95 0.11
C ILE A 73 13.42 9.38 0.62
N GLY A 74 13.60 10.34 -0.28
CA GLY A 74 13.45 11.76 0.00
C GLY A 74 12.06 12.31 -0.35
N ARG A 75 11.94 13.64 -0.29
CA ARG A 75 10.71 14.37 -0.65
C ARG A 75 10.21 14.03 -2.06
N LYS A 76 11.10 13.94 -3.06
CA LYS A 76 10.72 13.68 -4.45
C LYS A 76 10.05 12.32 -4.63
N THR A 77 10.66 11.26 -4.09
CA THR A 77 10.08 9.90 -4.12
C THR A 77 8.77 9.86 -3.33
N GLY A 78 8.70 10.52 -2.16
CA GLY A 78 7.48 10.61 -1.37
C GLY A 78 6.32 11.27 -2.13
N ILE A 79 6.57 12.38 -2.84
CA ILE A 79 5.56 13.04 -3.68
C ILE A 79 5.07 12.11 -4.78
N VAL A 80 5.95 11.37 -5.44
CA VAL A 80 5.58 10.40 -6.47
C VAL A 80 4.66 9.31 -5.90
N PHE A 81 4.99 8.74 -4.74
CA PHE A 81 4.14 7.73 -4.09
C PHE A 81 2.78 8.31 -3.64
N ILE A 82 2.74 9.54 -3.13
CA ILE A 82 1.49 10.21 -2.75
C ILE A 82 0.62 10.48 -3.98
N LEU A 83 1.18 10.95 -5.08
CA LEU A 83 0.45 11.17 -6.33
C LEU A 83 -0.08 9.85 -6.90
N ALA A 84 0.74 8.80 -6.89
CA ALA A 84 0.32 7.46 -7.30
C ALA A 84 -0.85 6.95 -6.45
N TYR A 85 -0.79 7.15 -5.12
CA TYR A 85 -1.87 6.81 -4.21
C TYR A 85 -3.14 7.63 -4.48
N GLY A 86 -3.02 8.94 -4.73
CA GLY A 86 -4.15 9.79 -5.11
C GLY A 86 -4.80 9.36 -6.42
N LEU A 87 -4.00 9.01 -7.43
CA LEU A 87 -4.47 8.44 -8.70
C LEU A 87 -5.21 7.12 -8.51
N TYR A 88 -4.67 6.23 -7.67
CA TYR A 88 -5.31 4.96 -7.32
C TYR A 88 -6.69 5.17 -6.66
N ILE A 89 -6.77 6.06 -5.66
CA ILE A 89 -8.03 6.41 -5.01
C ILE A 89 -9.00 7.03 -6.02
N ALA A 90 -8.54 7.91 -6.90
CA ALA A 90 -9.38 8.50 -7.94
C ALA A 90 -9.89 7.46 -8.95
N ALA A 91 -9.07 6.48 -9.32
CA ALA A 91 -9.47 5.39 -10.21
C ALA A 91 -10.59 4.55 -9.59
N ILE A 92 -10.42 4.15 -8.32
CA ILE A 92 -11.45 3.41 -7.58
C ILE A 92 -12.71 4.27 -7.37
N ALA A 93 -12.56 5.54 -6.99
CA ALA A 93 -13.69 6.43 -6.77
C ALA A 93 -14.52 6.66 -8.05
N ARG A 94 -13.87 6.82 -9.20
CA ARG A 94 -14.55 6.91 -10.50
C ARG A 94 -15.32 5.64 -10.82
N GLU A 95 -14.77 4.49 -10.46
CA GLU A 95 -15.44 3.21 -10.68
C GLU A 95 -16.69 3.09 -9.81
N ILE A 96 -16.61 3.44 -8.53
CA ILE A 96 -17.75 3.44 -7.61
C ILE A 96 -18.84 4.42 -8.09
N VAL A 97 -18.45 5.64 -8.47
CA VAL A 97 -19.39 6.66 -8.96
C VAL A 97 -19.99 6.28 -10.32
N GLY A 98 -19.20 5.67 -11.21
CA GLY A 98 -19.68 5.18 -12.51
C GLY A 98 -20.65 4.00 -12.40
N THR A 99 -20.60 3.23 -11.31
CA THR A 99 -21.62 2.22 -10.99
C THR A 99 -22.88 2.81 -10.33
N ALA A 100 -22.82 4.05 -9.82
CA ALA A 100 -23.92 4.73 -9.13
C ALA A 100 -24.77 5.64 -10.04
N THR A 101 -24.45 5.76 -11.32
CA THR A 101 -25.34 6.31 -12.35
C THR A 101 -26.09 5.17 -13.03
N PRO A 102 -27.32 4.83 -12.58
CA PRO A 102 -28.16 3.91 -13.34
C PRO A 102 -28.65 4.62 -14.60
N MET A 103 -28.66 3.89 -15.72
CA MET A 103 -29.56 4.20 -16.83
C MET A 103 -31.00 4.11 -16.36
#